data_AF-A0A945GNZ1-F1
#
_entry.id   AF-A0A945GNZ1-F1
#
_cell.length_a   1.000
_cell.length_b   1.000
_cell.length_c   1.000
_cell.angle_alpha   90.00
_cell.angle_beta   90.00
_cell.angle_gamma   90.00
#
_symmetry.space_group_name_H-M   'P 1'
#
loop_
_entity.id
_entity.type
_entity.pdbx_description
1 polymer ?
#
loop_
_entity_poly.entity_id
_entity_poly.type
_entity_poly.pdbx_seq_one_letter_code
_entity_poly.pdbx_strand_id
1 'polypeptide(L)'
;MDGFVTFTAELLSHPDWDTGVPILINHRDLDQRDFNTPQIRAISNLVASRSEEFGGRRCAIVLSRDVDFGLSRMWEAMTESRITMSSRSFRSVEEAQRWLEETGMGRP
;
A
#
# COMPACT_ATOMS: atom_id res chain seq x y z
N MET A 1 0.24 -13.53 -8.09
CA MET A 1 0.29 -12.32 -8.92
C MET A 1 -1.11 -11.91 -9.35
N ASP A 2 -1.90 -12.83 -9.91
CA ASP A 2 -3.27 -12.56 -10.38
C ASP A 2 -4.15 -11.88 -9.33
N GLY A 3 -4.14 -12.37 -8.09
CA GLY A 3 -4.92 -11.75 -7.00
C GLY A 3 -4.54 -10.29 -6.71
N PHE A 4 -3.27 -9.89 -6.85
CA PHE A 4 -2.86 -8.50 -6.67
C PHE A 4 -3.29 -7.61 -7.84
N VAL A 5 -3.24 -8.15 -9.07
CA VAL A 5 -3.73 -7.46 -10.27
C VAL A 5 -5.23 -7.21 -10.16
N THR A 6 -6.00 -8.25 -9.80
CA THR A 6 -7.45 -8.16 -9.56
C THR A 6 -7.76 -7.15 -8.47
N PHE A 7 -7.13 -7.26 -7.30
CA PHE A 7 -7.29 -6.30 -6.20
C PHE A 7 -7.03 -4.85 -6.65
N THR A 8 -5.95 -4.63 -7.40
CA THR A 8 -5.60 -3.28 -7.86
C THR A 8 -6.62 -2.74 -8.87
N ALA A 9 -7.13 -3.60 -9.77
CA ALA A 9 -8.17 -3.21 -10.72
C ALA A 9 -9.50 -2.89 -10.03
N GLU A 10 -9.90 -3.71 -9.05
CA GLU A 10 -11.11 -3.50 -8.25
C GLU A 10 -11.02 -2.23 -7.41
N LEU A 11 -9.90 -2.00 -6.74
CA LEU A 11 -9.67 -0.80 -5.93
C LEU A 11 -9.81 0.48 -6.77
N LEU A 12 -9.12 0.54 -7.91
CA LEU A 12 -9.07 1.73 -8.77
C LEU A 12 -10.35 1.94 -9.59
N SER A 13 -11.23 0.94 -9.67
CA SER A 13 -12.54 1.03 -10.32
C SER A 13 -13.70 1.19 -9.34
N HIS A 14 -13.44 1.20 -8.03
CA HIS A 14 -14.47 1.38 -7.02
C HIS A 14 -15.14 2.76 -7.20
N PRO A 15 -16.48 2.87 -7.13
CA PRO A 15 -17.19 4.14 -7.39
C PRO A 15 -16.80 5.26 -6.43
N ASP A 16 -16.44 4.90 -5.19
CA ASP A 16 -15.95 5.84 -4.17
C ASP A 16 -14.43 6.06 -4.21
N TRP A 17 -13.74 5.49 -5.20
CA TRP A 17 -12.30 5.72 -5.38
C TRP A 17 -12.06 7.17 -5.80
N ASP A 18 -11.28 7.88 -4.99
CA ASP A 18 -10.80 9.22 -5.29
C ASP A 18 -9.32 9.32 -4.95
N THR A 19 -8.57 9.96 -5.85
CA THR A 19 -7.11 10.15 -5.72
C THR A 19 -6.70 11.03 -4.53
N GLY A 20 -7.67 11.66 -3.85
CA GLY A 20 -7.49 12.45 -2.64
C GLY A 20 -7.63 11.68 -1.32
N VAL A 21 -8.11 10.43 -1.33
CA VAL A 21 -8.44 9.67 -0.12
C VAL A 21 -7.25 8.81 0.35
N PRO A 22 -6.86 8.84 1.64
CA PRO A 22 -5.84 7.94 2.18
C PRO A 22 -6.29 6.47 2.15
N ILE A 23 -5.35 5.56 1.91
CA ILE A 23 -5.63 4.11 1.81
C ILE A 23 -5.21 3.41 3.11
N LEU A 24 -6.09 2.59 3.66
CA LEU A 24 -5.77 1.65 4.74
C LEU A 24 -5.96 0.22 4.24
N ILE A 25 -4.87 -0.53 4.15
CA ILE A 25 -4.86 -1.93 3.75
C ILE A 25 -4.65 -2.79 5.00
N ASN A 26 -5.68 -3.54 5.41
CA ASN A 26 -5.57 -4.46 6.54
C ASN A 26 -5.27 -5.89 6.05
N HIS A 27 -4.00 -6.29 6.16
CA HIS A 27 -3.48 -7.60 5.76
C HIS A 27 -3.09 -8.46 6.97
N ARG A 28 -3.67 -8.22 8.16
CA ARG A 28 -3.34 -8.99 9.37
C ARG A 28 -3.63 -10.49 9.22
N ASP A 29 -4.62 -10.85 8.40
CA ASP A 29 -5.00 -12.25 8.14
C ASP A 29 -4.35 -12.83 6.87
N LEU A 30 -3.79 -11.97 6.00
CA LEU A 30 -3.16 -12.38 4.73
C LEU A 30 -1.81 -13.04 5.00
N ASP A 31 -1.62 -14.28 4.58
CA ASP A 31 -0.32 -14.97 4.61
C ASP A 31 0.49 -14.71 3.35
N GLN A 32 1.65 -14.05 3.48
CA GLN A 32 2.52 -13.71 2.36
C GLN A 32 3.84 -14.50 2.39
N ARG A 33 3.95 -15.57 3.18
CA ARG A 33 5.20 -16.34 3.31
C ARG A 33 5.73 -16.92 1.99
N ASP A 34 4.84 -17.18 1.04
CA ASP A 34 5.20 -17.71 -0.27
C ASP A 34 5.60 -16.62 -1.28
N PHE A 35 5.57 -15.35 -0.88
CA PHE A 35 6.02 -14.26 -1.75
C PHE A 35 7.54 -14.22 -1.82
N ASN A 36 8.06 -14.26 -3.04
CA ASN A 36 9.48 -14.14 -3.33
C ASN A 36 9.82 -12.76 -3.91
N THR A 37 11.12 -12.46 -3.97
CA THR A 37 11.63 -11.19 -4.48
C THR A 37 11.15 -10.84 -5.90
N PRO A 38 11.13 -11.78 -6.88
CA PRO A 38 10.53 -11.53 -8.18
C PRO A 38 9.07 -11.07 -8.12
N GLN A 39 8.24 -11.66 -7.26
CA GLN A 39 6.84 -11.27 -7.11
C GLN A 39 6.71 -9.88 -6.49
N ILE A 40 7.48 -9.57 -5.44
CA ILE A 40 7.50 -8.22 -4.84
C ILE A 40 7.94 -7.18 -5.87
N ARG A 41 8.95 -7.48 -6.68
CA ARG A 41 9.40 -6.59 -7.77
C ARG A 41 8.30 -6.37 -8.81
N ALA A 42 7.57 -7.42 -9.18
CA ALA A 42 6.48 -7.31 -10.14
C ALA A 42 5.34 -6.44 -9.57
N ILE A 43 5.03 -6.57 -8.28
CA ILE A 43 4.08 -5.70 -7.57
C ILE A 43 4.56 -4.25 -7.57
N SER A 44 5.83 -4.00 -7.21
CA SER A 44 6.41 -2.64 -7.25
C SER A 44 6.33 -2.03 -8.65
N ASN A 45 6.55 -2.83 -9.70
CA ASN A 45 6.44 -2.36 -11.08
C ASN A 45 5.00 -2.00 -11.47
N LEU A 46 4.03 -2.82 -11.08
CA LEU A 46 2.62 -2.53 -11.33
C LEU A 46 2.18 -1.25 -10.64
N VAL A 47 2.50 -1.10 -9.35
CA VAL A 47 2.16 0.12 -8.59
C VAL A 47 2.85 1.35 -9.20
N ALA A 48 4.13 1.25 -9.56
CA ALA A 48 4.85 2.33 -10.21
C ALA A 48 4.21 2.74 -11.55
N SER A 49 3.81 1.78 -12.38
CA SER A 49 3.16 2.07 -13.67
C SER A 49 1.80 2.76 -13.55
N ARG A 50 1.16 2.66 -12.37
CA ARG A 50 -0.16 3.22 -12.06
C ARG A 50 -0.10 4.30 -10.98
N SER A 51 1.10 4.84 -10.72
CA SER A 51 1.38 5.78 -9.63
C SER A 51 0.43 6.98 -9.62
N GLU A 52 0.09 7.52 -10.80
CA GLU A 52 -0.83 8.64 -10.93
C GLU A 52 -2.27 8.27 -10.56
N GLU A 53 -2.71 7.04 -10.87
CA GLU A 53 -4.05 6.54 -10.53
C GLU A 53 -4.20 6.31 -9.02
N PHE A 54 -3.11 5.96 -8.33
CA PHE A 54 -3.07 5.85 -6.87
C PHE A 54 -3.05 7.21 -6.16
N GLY A 55 -2.57 8.26 -6.84
CA GLY A 55 -2.48 9.61 -6.29
C GLY A 55 -1.37 9.81 -5.24
N GLY A 56 -1.09 11.07 -4.90
CA GLY A 56 0.01 11.47 -4.01
C GLY A 56 -0.26 11.36 -2.51
N ARG A 57 -1.16 10.44 -2.08
CA ARG A 57 -1.63 10.36 -0.69
C ARG A 57 -0.84 9.35 0.12
N ARG A 58 -1.29 9.09 1.35
CA ARG A 58 -0.70 8.10 2.25
C ARG A 58 -1.41 6.75 2.09
N CYS A 59 -0.64 5.67 2.08
CA CYS A 59 -1.12 4.30 2.16
C CYS A 59 -0.52 3.60 3.38
N ALA A 60 -1.37 3.21 4.31
CA ALA A 60 -0.98 2.45 5.49
C ALA A 60 -1.28 0.96 5.28
N ILE A 61 -0.30 0.11 5.54
CA ILE A 61 -0.43 -1.35 5.40
C ILE A 61 -0.28 -1.98 6.78
N VAL A 62 -1.32 -2.65 7.27
CA VAL A 62 -1.31 -3.28 8.61
C VAL A 62 -1.03 -4.77 8.48
N LEU A 63 0.00 -5.23 9.18
CA LEU A 63 0.54 -6.59 9.07
C LEU A 63 0.75 -7.19 10.46
N SER A 64 0.52 -8.49 10.60
CA SER A 64 0.65 -9.19 11.88
C SER A 64 2.00 -9.89 12.03
N ARG A 65 2.48 -10.59 10.98
CA ARG A 65 3.68 -11.43 11.04
C ARG A 65 4.95 -10.67 10.64
N ASP A 66 6.07 -11.06 11.21
CA ASP A 66 7.37 -10.41 10.97
C ASP A 66 7.86 -10.57 9.53
N VAL A 67 7.64 -11.75 8.95
CA VAL A 67 7.98 -12.04 7.55
C VAL A 67 7.22 -11.11 6.60
N ASP A 68 5.91 -10.93 6.82
CA ASP A 68 5.08 -10.05 6.00
C ASP A 68 5.53 -8.59 6.15
N PHE A 69 5.92 -8.18 7.37
CA PHE A 69 6.47 -6.86 7.62
C PHE A 69 7.78 -6.63 6.87
N GLY A 70 8.69 -7.61 6.86
CA GLY A 70 9.93 -7.56 6.10
C GLY A 70 9.70 -7.44 4.58
N LEU A 71 8.75 -8.22 4.05
CA LEU A 71 8.37 -8.18 2.64
C LEU A 71 7.75 -6.83 2.24
N SER A 72 6.86 -6.29 3.07
CA SER A 72 6.27 -4.96 2.87
C SER A 72 7.33 -3.86 2.91
N ARG A 73 8.31 -3.98 3.83
CA ARG A 73 9.43 -3.03 3.85
C ARG A 73 10.30 -3.14 2.60
N MET A 74 10.53 -4.33 2.09
CA MET A 74 11.23 -4.51 0.82
C MET A 74 10.47 -3.85 -0.33
N TRP A 75 9.15 -4.01 -0.40
CA TRP A 75 8.31 -3.36 -1.40
C TRP A 75 8.38 -1.83 -1.31
N GLU A 76 8.20 -1.26 -0.13
CA GLU A 76 8.29 0.18 0.14
C GLU A 76 9.63 0.75 -0.35
N ALA A 77 10.76 0.07 -0.08
CA ALA A 77 12.08 0.50 -0.56
C ALA A 77 12.21 0.41 -2.09
N MET A 78 11.54 -0.55 -2.73
CA MET A 78 11.52 -0.68 -4.20
C MET A 78 10.61 0.34 -4.89
N THR A 79 9.72 1.02 -4.15
CA THR A 79 8.77 2.00 -4.70
C THR A 79 9.03 3.43 -4.27
N GLU A 80 9.74 3.70 -3.17
CA GLU A 80 9.91 5.01 -2.53
C GLU A 80 10.16 6.19 -3.51
N SER A 81 11.04 6.00 -4.51
CA SER A 81 11.38 7.03 -5.50
C SER A 81 10.62 6.94 -6.82
N ARG A 82 9.67 6.02 -6.93
CA ARG A 82 8.97 5.65 -8.17
C ARG A 82 7.47 5.89 -8.13
N ILE A 83 6.91 6.15 -6.95
CA ILE A 83 5.49 6.40 -6.75
C ILE A 83 5.29 7.77 -6.10
N THR A 84 4.15 8.39 -6.37
CA THR A 84 3.78 9.68 -5.74
C THR A 84 3.21 9.49 -4.33
N MET A 85 2.64 8.31 -4.08
CA MET A 85 2.06 7.92 -2.80
C MET A 85 3.14 7.66 -1.74
N SER A 86 2.94 8.14 -0.52
CA SER A 86 3.75 7.74 0.64
C SER A 86 3.18 6.48 1.26
N SER A 87 3.96 5.40 1.32
CA SER A 87 3.52 4.14 1.93
C SER A 87 4.25 3.83 3.22
N ARG A 88 3.56 3.26 4.21
CA ARG A 88 4.18 2.80 5.46
C ARG A 88 3.46 1.59 6.06
N SER A 89 4.25 0.66 6.59
CA SER A 89 3.77 -0.54 7.28
C SER A 89 3.60 -0.31 8.78
N PHE A 90 2.53 -0.88 9.35
CA PHE A 90 2.15 -0.80 10.76
C PHE A 90 1.78 -2.17 11.33
N ARG A 91 1.83 -2.31 12.65
CA ARG A 91 1.35 -3.51 13.37
C ARG A 91 -0.05 -3.32 13.94
N SER A 92 -0.45 -2.07 14.20
CA SER A 92 -1.73 -1.68 14.76
C SER A 92 -2.55 -0.92 13.72
N VAL A 93 -3.86 -1.22 13.69
CA VAL A 93 -4.82 -0.49 12.84
C VAL A 93 -4.97 0.95 13.36
N GLU A 94 -4.97 1.10 14.68
CA GLU A 94 -5.11 2.38 15.37
C GLU A 94 -3.93 3.31 15.07
N GLU A 95 -2.70 2.79 15.05
CA GLU A 95 -1.50 3.56 14.65
C GLU A 95 -1.55 3.97 13.18
N ALA A 96 -1.96 3.05 12.31
CA ALA A 96 -2.10 3.31 10.88
C ALA A 96 -3.13 4.43 10.63
N GLN A 97 -4.31 4.35 11.27
CA GLN A 97 -5.36 5.36 11.16
C GLN A 97 -4.88 6.74 11.60
N ARG A 98 -4.24 6.84 12.78
CA ARG A 98 -3.68 8.13 13.25
C ARG A 98 -2.71 8.74 12.24
N TRP A 99 -1.83 7.93 11.66
CA TRP A 99 -0.89 8.42 10.66
C TRP A 99 -1.58 8.88 9.36
N LEU A 100 -2.70 8.26 8.96
CA LEU A 100 -3.47 8.73 7.81
C LEU A 100 -4.17 10.07 8.13
N GLU A 101 -4.75 10.20 9.32
CA GLU A 101 -5.49 11.38 9.78
C GLU A 101 -4.61 12.63 9.96
N GLU A 102 -3.36 12.46 10.43
CA GLU A 102 -2.39 13.56 10.58
C GLU A 102 -2.12 14.33 9.28
N THR A 103 -2.44 13.75 8.12
CA THR A 103 -2.29 14.40 6.80
C THR A 103 -3.50 15.22 6.40
N GLY A 104 -4.66 14.98 7.02
CA GLY A 104 -5.88 15.77 6.83
C GLY A 104 -5.81 17.14 7.50
N MET A 105 -4.85 17.36 8.41
CA MET A 105 -4.66 18.62 9.16
C MET A 105 -3.66 19.59 8.52
N GLY A 106 -3.16 19.31 7.31
CA GLY A 106 -2.14 20.12 6.67
C GLY A 106 -2.32 20.26 5.17
N ARG A 107 -3.19 21.19 4.75
CA ARG A 107 -2.92 22.24 3.76
C ARG A 107 -4.10 23.23 3.72
N PRO A 108 -3.88 24.56 3.85
CA PRO A 108 -4.84 25.56 3.36
C PRO A 108 -5.00 25.47 1.84
#